data_AF-A0A7X1Z6L5-F1
#
_entry.id   AF-A0A7X1Z6L5-F1
#
_cell.length_a   1.000
_cell.length_b   1.000
_cell.length_c   1.000
_cell.angle_alpha   90.00
_cell.angle_beta   90.00
_cell.angle_gamma   90.00
#
_symmetry.space_group_name_H-M   'P 1'
#
loop_
_entity.id
_entity.type
_entity.pdbx_description
1 polymer ?
#
loop_
_entity_poly.entity_id
_entity_poly.type
_entity_poly.pdbx_seq_one_letter_code
_entity_poly.pdbx_strand_id
1 'polypeptide(L)'
;MTEIILNAVSFLLTILLAFFLKKMGVLRQTDGERVSKIIISATLPATIIVGINGFKITSTVLVLMSLGLIFNVFLIFMGYLLGKNKSTIERGFYMFNIGGYNLGNFAIPFVSGLFPQVIPFIAMFDIGNSFMVAGTTQAIVETASHQKKHGFDLRDPLRILIKSPPFIVYLFMFILALLKIKIPTVYLMPFSFVSKANSFLSLFMIGLFMQITFKKDGLAVLGRVLAYRYLLATFLVGLVYFIFPFEHQIKLVLMLILYTPISFLTTIQATQFGVDEGQAGFASSLSMFISLTLMSAIVLLI
;
A
#
# COMPACT_ATOMS: atom_id res chain seq x y z
N MET A 1 -23.78 6.06 8.57
CA MET A 1 -23.51 4.66 8.99
C MET A 1 -23.93 3.64 7.95
N THR A 2 -25.20 3.61 7.51
CA THR A 2 -25.67 2.61 6.53
C THR A 2 -24.90 2.63 5.21
N GLU A 3 -24.64 3.80 4.62
CA GLU A 3 -23.86 3.91 3.37
C GLU A 3 -22.41 3.42 3.52
N ILE A 4 -21.78 3.68 4.67
CA ILE A 4 -20.41 3.21 4.98
C ILE A 4 -20.38 1.68 5.06
N ILE A 5 -21.35 1.09 5.76
CA ILE A 5 -21.49 -0.37 5.86
C ILE A 5 -21.75 -0.97 4.49
N LEU A 6 -22.66 -0.39 3.70
CA LEU A 6 -22.96 -0.85 2.35
C LEU A 6 -21.72 -0.79 1.46
N ASN A 7 -20.94 0.29 1.51
CA ASN A 7 -19.68 0.41 0.76
C ASN A 7 -18.64 -0.64 1.20
N ALA A 8 -18.46 -0.85 2.50
CA ALA A 8 -17.56 -1.88 3.02
C ALA A 8 -17.99 -3.30 2.60
N VAL A 9 -19.30 -3.58 2.62
CA VAL A 9 -19.88 -4.83 2.11
C VAL A 9 -19.66 -4.95 0.61
N SER A 10 -19.87 -3.89 -0.17
CA SER A 10 -19.58 -3.87 -1.62
C SER A 10 -18.11 -4.17 -1.92
N PHE A 11 -17.18 -3.66 -1.11
CA PHE A 11 -15.77 -3.96 -1.26
C PHE A 11 -15.48 -5.44 -1.03
N LEU A 12 -16.01 -6.01 0.06
CA LEU A 12 -15.87 -7.43 0.36
C LEU A 12 -16.50 -8.30 -0.73
N LEU A 13 -17.71 -7.97 -1.19
CA LEU A 13 -18.40 -8.69 -2.25
C LEU A 13 -17.63 -8.66 -3.58
N THR A 14 -17.00 -7.53 -3.91
CA THR A 14 -16.17 -7.41 -5.13
C THR A 14 -14.94 -8.33 -5.05
N ILE A 15 -14.27 -8.36 -3.90
CA ILE A 15 -13.13 -9.26 -3.65
C ILE A 15 -13.58 -10.72 -3.75
N LEU A 16 -14.69 -11.09 -3.08
CA LEU A 16 -15.21 -12.45 -3.08
C LEU A 16 -15.65 -12.89 -4.47
N LEU A 17 -16.29 -12.01 -5.25
CA LEU A 17 -16.67 -12.28 -6.63
C LEU A 17 -15.47 -12.69 -7.47
N ALA A 18 -14.39 -11.91 -7.46
CA ALA A 18 -13.16 -12.24 -8.17
C ALA A 18 -12.55 -13.57 -7.70
N PHE A 19 -12.52 -13.79 -6.38
CA PHE A 19 -12.02 -15.04 -5.81
C PHE A 19 -12.83 -16.27 -6.29
N PHE A 20 -14.16 -16.18 -6.29
CA PHE A 20 -15.02 -17.28 -6.75
C PHE A 20 -14.93 -17.49 -8.27
N LEU A 21 -14.90 -16.44 -9.08
CA LEU A 21 -14.69 -16.56 -10.53
C LEU A 21 -13.36 -17.26 -10.85
N LYS A 22 -12.30 -16.95 -10.10
CA LYS A 22 -11.04 -17.67 -10.19
C LYS A 22 -11.18 -19.14 -9.76
N LYS A 23 -11.85 -19.41 -8.64
CA LYS A 23 -12.05 -20.78 -8.13
C LYS A 23 -12.86 -21.66 -9.08
N MET A 24 -13.81 -21.06 -9.81
CA MET A 24 -14.62 -21.72 -10.84
C MET A 24 -13.86 -21.93 -12.17
N GLY A 25 -12.61 -21.44 -12.27
CA GLY A 25 -11.80 -21.55 -13.48
C GLY A 25 -12.15 -20.57 -14.60
N VAL A 26 -13.09 -19.65 -14.36
CA VAL A 26 -13.45 -18.59 -15.33
C VAL A 26 -12.30 -17.61 -15.52
N LEU A 27 -11.60 -17.30 -14.43
CA LEU A 27 -10.42 -16.44 -14.41
C LEU A 27 -9.23 -17.18 -13.78
N ARG A 28 -8.03 -16.69 -14.04
CA ARG A 28 -6.79 -17.20 -13.46
C ARG A 28 -6.12 -16.13 -12.62
N GLN A 29 -5.19 -16.55 -11.77
CA GLN A 29 -4.36 -15.61 -11.02
C GLN A 29 -3.56 -14.67 -11.96
N THR A 30 -3.09 -15.19 -13.09
CA THR A 30 -2.37 -14.41 -14.12
C THR A 30 -3.24 -13.31 -14.75
N ASP A 31 -4.57 -13.45 -14.74
CA ASP A 31 -5.46 -12.37 -15.16
C ASP A 31 -5.44 -11.21 -14.14
N GLY A 32 -5.21 -11.52 -12.85
CA GLY A 32 -4.96 -10.51 -11.83
C GLY A 32 -3.74 -9.63 -12.15
N GLU A 33 -2.68 -10.21 -12.72
CA GLU A 33 -1.51 -9.44 -13.17
C GLU A 33 -1.85 -8.51 -14.33
N ARG A 34 -2.72 -8.96 -15.26
CA ARG A 34 -3.21 -8.12 -16.37
C ARG A 34 -4.05 -6.97 -15.84
N VAL A 35 -4.96 -7.23 -14.90
CA VAL A 35 -5.75 -6.18 -14.23
C VAL A 35 -4.84 -5.20 -13.49
N SER A 36 -3.81 -5.69 -12.79
CA SER A 36 -2.80 -4.85 -12.13
C SER A 36 -2.11 -3.89 -13.10
N LYS A 37 -1.72 -4.38 -14.28
CA LYS A 37 -1.11 -3.54 -15.33
C LYS A 37 -2.06 -2.43 -15.80
N ILE A 38 -3.36 -2.73 -15.96
CA ILE A 38 -4.38 -1.72 -16.31
C ILE A 38 -4.48 -0.67 -15.20
N ILE A 39 -4.50 -1.11 -13.93
CA ILE A 39 -4.60 -0.20 -12.78
C ILE A 39 -3.41 0.76 -12.74
N ILE A 40 -2.20 0.20 -12.73
CA ILE A 40 -0.95 0.96 -12.59
C ILE A 40 -0.74 1.89 -13.79
N SER A 41 -1.16 1.49 -15.00
CA SER A 41 -0.90 2.27 -16.22
C SER A 41 -1.98 3.30 -16.55
N ALA A 42 -3.22 3.11 -16.07
CA ALA A 42 -4.34 3.95 -16.48
C ALA A 42 -5.20 4.42 -15.30
N THR A 43 -5.84 3.50 -14.55
CA THR A 43 -6.89 3.90 -13.60
C THR A 43 -6.35 4.59 -12.36
N LEU A 44 -5.26 4.08 -11.78
CA LEU A 44 -4.65 4.70 -10.61
C LEU A 44 -4.03 6.07 -10.96
N PRO A 45 -3.24 6.23 -12.05
CA PRO A 45 -2.81 7.54 -12.52
C PRO A 45 -3.96 8.53 -12.72
N ALA A 46 -5.07 8.10 -13.33
CA ALA A 46 -6.25 8.94 -13.51
C ALA A 46 -6.88 9.34 -12.17
N THR A 47 -6.99 8.43 -11.21
CA THR A 47 -7.45 8.72 -9.84
C THR A 47 -6.56 9.74 -9.14
N ILE A 48 -5.24 9.66 -9.32
CA ILE A 48 -4.27 10.61 -8.75
C ILE A 48 -4.46 12.01 -9.37
N ILE A 49 -4.57 12.09 -10.70
CA ILE A 49 -4.79 13.36 -11.41
C ILE A 49 -6.05 14.05 -10.91
N VAL A 50 -7.17 13.31 -10.86
CA VAL A 50 -8.45 13.86 -10.41
C VAL A 50 -8.42 14.22 -8.93
N GLY A 51 -7.84 13.35 -8.09
CA GLY A 51 -7.81 13.53 -6.63
C GLY A 51 -6.93 14.70 -6.19
N ILE A 52 -5.81 14.96 -6.88
CA ILE A 52 -4.85 16.02 -6.51
C ILE A 52 -5.14 17.35 -7.23
N ASN A 53 -5.94 17.37 -8.31
CA ASN A 53 -6.13 18.61 -9.07
C ASN A 53 -6.69 19.74 -8.20
N GLY A 54 -5.96 20.86 -8.16
CA GLY A 54 -6.32 22.03 -7.35
C GLY A 54 -6.11 21.87 -5.85
N PHE A 55 -5.46 20.79 -5.40
CA PHE A 55 -4.95 20.65 -4.04
C PHE A 55 -3.93 21.75 -3.73
N LYS A 56 -4.01 22.31 -2.52
CA LYS A 56 -3.09 23.35 -2.06
C LYS A 56 -1.98 22.72 -1.24
N ILE A 57 -0.74 22.99 -1.62
CA ILE A 57 0.42 22.57 -0.84
C ILE A 57 0.45 23.38 0.46
N THR A 58 0.46 22.68 1.59
CA THR A 58 0.71 23.24 2.92
C THR A 58 1.99 22.62 3.50
N SER A 59 2.52 23.18 4.58
CA SER A 59 3.68 22.61 5.28
C SER A 59 3.44 21.14 5.70
N THR A 60 2.19 20.78 6.02
CA THR A 60 1.79 19.42 6.38
C THR A 60 2.11 18.39 5.30
N VAL A 61 2.09 18.79 4.02
CA VAL A 61 2.40 17.88 2.90
C VAL A 61 3.81 17.30 2.99
N LEU A 62 4.80 18.14 3.25
CA LEU A 62 6.20 17.70 3.39
C LEU A 62 6.38 16.81 4.63
N VAL A 63 5.62 17.09 5.69
CA VAL A 63 5.60 16.24 6.88
C VAL A 63 5.04 14.86 6.54
N LEU A 64 3.93 14.76 5.79
CA LEU A 64 3.37 13.47 5.38
C LEU A 64 4.32 12.64 4.52
N MET A 65 5.00 13.28 3.55
CA MET A 65 6.06 12.63 2.75
C MET A 65 7.17 12.06 3.64
N SER A 66 7.61 12.86 4.61
CA SER A 66 8.65 12.46 5.56
C SER A 66 8.20 11.32 6.46
N LEU A 67 6.95 11.33 6.94
CA LEU A 67 6.37 10.24 7.73
C LEU A 67 6.31 8.93 6.93
N GLY A 68 6.01 8.99 5.63
CA GLY A 68 6.04 7.82 4.75
C GLY A 68 7.40 7.12 4.73
N LEU A 69 8.49 7.90 4.75
CA LEU A 69 9.86 7.38 4.86
C LEU A 69 10.16 6.89 6.28
N ILE A 70 9.96 7.75 7.28
CA ILE A 70 10.35 7.51 8.68
C ILE A 70 9.64 6.30 9.26
N PHE A 71 8.32 6.17 9.05
CA PHE A 71 7.57 5.03 9.55
C PHE A 71 8.01 3.71 8.91
N ASN A 72 8.32 3.72 7.61
CA ASN A 72 8.90 2.55 6.96
C ASN A 72 10.25 2.15 7.55
N VAL A 73 11.17 3.12 7.72
CA VAL A 73 12.48 2.87 8.36
C VAL A 73 12.31 2.30 9.77
N PHE A 74 11.42 2.89 10.56
CA PHE A 74 11.08 2.39 11.89
C PHE A 74 10.57 0.95 11.85
N LEU A 75 9.60 0.64 10.98
CA LEU A 75 9.02 -0.69 10.86
C LEU A 75 10.04 -1.74 10.40
N ILE A 76 10.91 -1.41 9.45
CA ILE A 76 11.99 -2.28 9.00
C ILE A 76 12.98 -2.55 10.14
N PHE A 77 13.35 -1.50 10.88
CA PHE A 77 14.23 -1.63 12.05
C PHE A 77 13.60 -2.52 13.14
N MET A 78 12.31 -2.34 13.43
CA MET A 78 11.59 -3.23 14.34
C MET A 78 11.56 -4.67 13.83
N GLY A 79 11.35 -4.87 12.52
CA GLY A 79 11.44 -6.19 11.89
C GLY A 79 12.82 -6.84 12.06
N TYR A 80 13.89 -6.06 11.96
CA TYR A 80 15.25 -6.53 12.23
C TYR A 80 15.41 -6.96 13.69
N LEU A 81 14.98 -6.13 14.66
CA LEU A 81 15.09 -6.44 16.09
C LEU A 81 14.31 -7.70 16.47
N LEU A 82 13.09 -7.86 15.94
CA LEU A 82 12.24 -9.03 16.18
C LEU A 82 12.82 -10.30 15.53
N GLY A 83 13.47 -10.16 14.37
CA GLY A 83 14.12 -11.25 13.65
C GLY A 83 15.58 -11.52 14.04
N LYS A 84 16.17 -10.77 14.99
CA LYS A 84 17.63 -10.78 15.23
C LYS A 84 18.22 -12.15 15.58
N ASN A 85 17.44 -12.99 16.28
CA ASN A 85 17.82 -14.34 16.71
C ASN A 85 17.26 -15.44 15.79
N LYS A 86 16.79 -15.10 14.60
CA LYS A 86 16.20 -16.02 13.62
C LYS A 86 17.17 -16.29 12.48
N SER A 87 16.83 -17.26 11.63
CA SER A 87 17.59 -17.49 10.39
C SER A 87 17.57 -16.25 9.51
N THR A 88 18.57 -16.10 8.64
CA THR A 88 18.68 -14.94 7.73
C THR A 88 17.42 -14.73 6.88
N ILE A 89 16.86 -15.83 6.34
CA ILE A 89 15.63 -15.79 5.54
C ILE A 89 14.42 -15.40 6.39
N GLU A 90 14.28 -15.96 7.60
CA GLU A 90 13.19 -15.58 8.51
C GLU A 90 13.32 -14.10 8.90
N ARG A 91 14.50 -13.61 9.26
CA ARG A 91 14.70 -12.18 9.57
C ARG A 91 14.34 -11.28 8.39
N GLY A 92 14.74 -11.63 7.17
CA GLY A 92 14.34 -10.92 5.96
C GLY A 92 12.82 -10.90 5.81
N PHE A 93 12.14 -12.02 6.06
CA PHE A 93 10.68 -12.09 6.03
C PHE A 93 10.01 -11.10 7.00
N TYR A 94 10.51 -10.96 8.23
CA TYR A 94 10.04 -9.93 9.18
C TYR A 94 10.25 -8.52 8.62
N MET A 95 11.46 -8.20 8.17
CA MET A 95 11.79 -6.85 7.71
C MET A 95 10.95 -6.41 6.49
N PHE A 96 10.74 -7.30 5.51
CA PHE A 96 9.96 -7.00 4.31
C PHE A 96 8.45 -6.91 4.56
N ASN A 97 7.90 -7.69 5.48
CA ASN A 97 6.46 -7.81 5.67
C ASN A 97 5.92 -6.99 6.86
N ILE A 98 6.79 -6.55 7.77
CA ILE A 98 6.41 -5.53 8.78
C ILE A 98 6.46 -4.13 8.15
N GLY A 99 7.47 -3.84 7.33
CA GLY A 99 7.55 -2.60 6.56
C GLY A 99 6.67 -2.60 5.30
N GLY A 100 6.57 -1.44 4.65
CA GLY A 100 5.88 -1.25 3.38
C GLY A 100 4.36 -1.13 3.52
N TYR A 101 3.80 -0.11 2.88
CA TYR A 101 2.36 0.12 2.82
C TYR A 101 1.85 -0.04 1.39
N ASN A 102 0.72 -0.72 1.22
CA ASN A 102 0.05 -0.85 -0.08
C ASN A 102 -0.96 0.29 -0.29
N LEU A 103 -0.48 1.47 -0.69
CA LEU A 103 -1.34 2.65 -0.75
C LEU A 103 -2.05 2.79 -2.10
N GLY A 104 -1.29 2.80 -3.19
CA GLY A 104 -1.84 2.93 -4.55
C GLY A 104 -2.87 1.86 -4.91
N ASN A 105 -2.57 0.58 -4.65
CA ASN A 105 -3.45 -0.53 -5.06
C ASN A 105 -4.48 -0.95 -4.00
N PHE A 106 -4.47 -0.37 -2.80
CA PHE A 106 -5.41 -0.73 -1.74
C PHE A 106 -6.01 0.49 -1.04
N ALA A 107 -5.20 1.34 -0.41
CA ALA A 107 -5.69 2.47 0.38
C ALA A 107 -6.49 3.49 -0.47
N ILE A 108 -5.96 3.89 -1.63
CA ILE A 108 -6.62 4.83 -2.54
C ILE A 108 -7.97 4.28 -3.03
N PRO A 109 -8.04 3.05 -3.59
CA PRO A 109 -9.29 2.38 -3.92
C PRO A 109 -10.32 2.39 -2.78
N PHE A 110 -9.90 2.06 -1.56
CA PHE A 110 -10.75 2.00 -0.38
C PHE A 110 -11.33 3.38 -0.04
N VAL A 111 -10.50 4.42 0.03
CA VAL A 111 -10.99 5.76 0.38
C VAL A 111 -11.67 6.48 -0.78
N SER A 112 -11.41 6.11 -2.04
CA SER A 112 -12.03 6.80 -3.19
C SER A 112 -13.54 6.62 -3.23
N GLY A 113 -14.07 5.54 -2.63
CA GLY A 113 -15.52 5.33 -2.50
C GLY A 113 -16.16 6.04 -1.29
N LEU A 114 -15.36 6.52 -0.33
CA LEU A 114 -15.85 7.01 0.97
C LEU A 114 -15.48 8.48 1.22
N PHE A 115 -14.20 8.80 1.00
CA PHE A 115 -13.58 10.09 1.30
C PHE A 115 -12.60 10.53 0.18
N PRO A 116 -13.07 10.81 -1.06
CA PRO A 116 -12.19 11.22 -2.17
C PRO A 116 -11.29 12.43 -1.84
N GLN A 117 -11.77 13.34 -1.00
CA GLN A 117 -11.07 14.56 -0.57
C GLN A 117 -9.76 14.27 0.17
N VAL A 118 -9.54 13.05 0.66
CA VAL A 118 -8.31 12.70 1.36
C VAL A 118 -7.21 12.10 0.49
N ILE A 119 -7.51 11.80 -0.78
CA ILE A 119 -6.57 11.20 -1.73
C ILE A 119 -5.25 11.98 -1.81
N PRO A 120 -5.23 13.33 -1.83
CA PRO A 120 -3.98 14.08 -1.81
C PRO A 120 -3.09 13.75 -0.61
N PHE A 121 -3.63 13.62 0.60
CA PHE A 121 -2.83 13.33 1.79
C PHE A 121 -2.22 11.92 1.73
N ILE A 122 -2.98 10.94 1.23
CA ILE A 122 -2.47 9.59 0.99
C ILE A 122 -1.34 9.63 -0.04
N ALA A 123 -1.56 10.34 -1.15
CA ALA A 123 -0.56 10.50 -2.21
C ALA A 123 0.75 11.09 -1.69
N MET A 124 0.69 12.11 -0.84
CA MET A 124 1.89 12.73 -0.26
C MET A 124 2.67 11.75 0.61
N PHE A 125 1.98 11.01 1.49
CA PHE A 125 2.62 9.94 2.25
C PHE A 125 3.18 8.85 1.31
N ASP A 126 2.45 8.52 0.23
CA ASP A 126 2.83 7.47 -0.70
C ASP A 126 4.06 7.80 -1.52
N ILE A 127 4.40 9.07 -1.75
CA ILE A 127 5.69 9.45 -2.37
C ILE A 127 6.85 8.96 -1.49
N GLY A 128 6.78 9.19 -0.17
CA GLY A 128 7.79 8.71 0.77
C GLY A 128 7.81 7.19 0.91
N ASN A 129 6.62 6.57 1.04
CA ASN A 129 6.49 5.11 1.07
C ASN A 129 7.04 4.45 -0.21
N SER A 130 6.74 5.01 -1.39
CA SER A 130 7.18 4.52 -2.69
C SER A 130 8.70 4.44 -2.76
N PHE A 131 9.41 5.44 -2.26
CA PHE A 131 10.87 5.41 -2.20
C PHE A 131 11.41 4.24 -1.36
N MET A 132 10.72 3.86 -0.29
CA MET A 132 11.09 2.70 0.51
C MET A 132 10.80 1.39 -0.22
N VAL A 133 9.57 1.22 -0.70
CA VAL A 133 9.12 -0.04 -1.33
C VAL A 133 9.70 -0.26 -2.73
N ALA A 134 10.22 0.77 -3.40
CA ALA A 134 10.84 0.68 -4.72
C ALA A 134 12.25 0.07 -4.72
N GLY A 135 12.81 -0.30 -3.57
CA GLY A 135 14.10 -1.01 -3.51
C GLY A 135 14.97 -0.65 -2.31
N THR A 136 14.71 0.49 -1.66
CA THR A 136 15.46 0.90 -0.47
C THR A 136 15.29 -0.12 0.66
N THR A 137 14.07 -0.65 0.87
CA THR A 137 13.83 -1.75 1.82
C THR A 137 14.68 -2.97 1.50
N GLN A 138 14.68 -3.43 0.24
CA GLN A 138 15.49 -4.57 -0.20
C GLN A 138 16.97 -4.36 0.12
N ALA A 139 17.49 -3.19 -0.23
CA ALA A 139 18.90 -2.91 -0.10
C ALA A 139 19.32 -2.75 1.39
N ILE A 140 18.43 -2.26 2.27
CA ILE A 140 18.60 -2.32 3.73
C ILE A 140 18.64 -3.77 4.23
N VAL A 141 17.69 -4.61 3.79
CA VAL A 141 17.57 -6.01 4.25
C VAL A 141 18.78 -6.85 3.82
N GLU A 142 19.22 -6.71 2.56
CA GLU A 142 20.40 -7.40 2.03
C GLU A 142 21.67 -7.02 2.80
N THR A 143 21.85 -5.72 3.05
CA THR A 143 22.99 -5.20 3.82
C THR A 143 22.98 -5.72 5.26
N ALA A 144 21.84 -5.63 5.95
CA ALA A 144 21.68 -6.12 7.33
C ALA A 144 21.80 -7.64 7.45
N SER A 145 21.68 -8.36 6.33
CA SER A 145 21.73 -9.82 6.26
C SER A 145 23.07 -10.37 5.77
N HIS A 146 24.03 -9.51 5.43
CA HIS A 146 25.30 -9.88 4.80
C HIS A 146 25.12 -10.72 3.52
N GLN A 147 23.92 -10.71 2.92
CA GLN A 147 23.62 -11.35 1.65
C GLN A 147 23.64 -10.26 0.58
N LYS A 148 24.86 -9.82 0.22
CA LYS A 148 25.04 -8.86 -0.88
C LYS A 148 24.84 -9.59 -2.22
N LYS A 149 23.59 -9.82 -2.62
CA LYS A 149 23.27 -10.25 -4.00
C LYS A 149 23.38 -9.07 -4.96
N HIS A 150 22.99 -7.87 -4.51
CA HIS A 150 23.15 -6.62 -5.24
C HIS A 150 23.89 -5.60 -4.35
N GLY A 151 24.80 -4.81 -4.92
CA GLY A 151 25.36 -3.65 -4.20
C GLY A 151 24.26 -2.62 -3.96
N PHE A 152 24.29 -1.91 -2.82
CA PHE A 152 23.36 -0.79 -2.58
C PHE A 152 23.70 0.36 -3.53
N ASP A 153 22.92 0.51 -4.61
CA ASP A 153 22.97 1.68 -5.50
C ASP A 153 21.65 2.47 -5.38
N LEU A 154 21.72 3.71 -4.89
CA LEU A 154 20.57 4.61 -4.80
C LEU A 154 19.92 4.89 -6.17
N ARG A 155 20.63 4.62 -7.27
CA ARG A 155 20.09 4.70 -8.63
C ARG A 155 19.01 3.65 -8.90
N ASP A 156 19.01 2.53 -8.19
CA ASP A 156 18.05 1.44 -8.45
C ASP A 156 16.63 1.78 -7.99
N PRO A 157 16.39 2.24 -6.74
CA PRO A 157 15.07 2.74 -6.34
C PRO A 157 14.58 3.87 -7.25
N LEU A 158 15.44 4.84 -7.58
CA LEU A 158 15.10 5.95 -8.47
C LEU A 158 14.70 5.47 -9.87
N ARG A 159 15.44 4.51 -10.44
CA ARG A 159 15.13 3.92 -11.75
C ARG A 159 13.79 3.18 -11.73
N ILE A 160 13.47 2.48 -10.64
CA ILE A 160 12.18 1.79 -10.46
C ILE A 160 11.05 2.82 -10.36
N LEU A 161 11.24 3.90 -9.59
CA LEU A 161 10.27 4.97 -9.42
C LEU A 161 9.99 5.74 -10.72
N ILE A 162 11.03 6.12 -11.47
CA ILE A 162 10.85 6.86 -12.74
C ILE A 162 10.17 5.99 -13.79
N LYS A 163 10.25 4.67 -13.70
CA LYS A 163 9.50 3.75 -14.58
C LYS A 163 8.07 3.49 -14.11
N SER A 164 7.67 3.97 -12.93
CA SER A 164 6.35 3.76 -12.36
C SER A 164 5.39 4.87 -12.81
N PRO A 165 4.37 4.59 -13.65
CA PRO A 165 3.41 5.61 -14.09
C PRO A 165 2.72 6.35 -12.93
N PRO A 166 2.24 5.67 -11.85
CA PRO A 166 1.64 6.36 -10.71
C PRO A 166 2.59 7.35 -10.05
N PHE A 167 3.88 6.98 -9.92
CA PHE A 167 4.88 7.84 -9.30
C PHE A 167 5.20 9.08 -10.13
N ILE A 168 5.34 8.92 -11.45
CA ILE A 168 5.51 10.06 -12.37
C ILE A 168 4.33 11.02 -12.25
N VAL A 169 3.11 10.49 -12.19
CA VAL A 169 1.90 11.31 -12.05
C VAL A 169 1.83 11.99 -10.69
N TYR A 170 2.24 11.33 -9.59
CA TYR A 170 2.37 12.00 -8.29
C TYR A 170 3.32 13.20 -8.37
N LEU A 171 4.51 13.02 -8.94
CA LEU A 171 5.49 14.10 -9.06
C LEU A 171 4.97 15.23 -9.95
N PHE A 172 4.37 14.90 -11.09
CA PHE A 172 3.77 15.89 -11.98
C PHE A 172 2.66 16.70 -11.29
N MET A 173 1.72 16.04 -10.63
CA MET A 173 0.63 16.70 -9.91
C MET A 173 1.13 17.52 -8.72
N PHE A 174 2.18 17.05 -8.03
CA PHE A 174 2.84 17.81 -6.98
C PHE A 174 3.48 19.10 -7.51
N ILE A 175 4.16 19.04 -8.67
CA ILE A 175 4.72 20.22 -9.33
C ILE A 175 3.61 21.20 -9.72
N LEU A 176 2.51 20.73 -10.32
CA LEU A 176 1.37 21.60 -10.63
C LEU A 176 0.79 22.26 -9.38
N ALA A 177 0.66 21.51 -8.28
CA ALA A 177 0.16 22.02 -7.01
C ALA A 177 1.12 23.08 -6.41
N LEU A 178 2.44 22.91 -6.53
CA LEU A 178 3.44 23.91 -6.13
C LEU A 178 3.32 25.20 -6.94
N LEU A 179 3.13 25.06 -8.26
CA LEU A 179 2.92 26.19 -9.18
C LEU A 179 1.51 26.78 -9.08
N LYS A 180 0.63 26.22 -8.24
CA LYS A 180 -0.79 26.59 -8.10
C LYS A 180 -1.57 26.50 -9.42
N ILE A 181 -1.14 25.64 -10.33
CA ILE A 181 -1.78 25.40 -11.62
C ILE A 181 -2.86 24.34 -11.45
N LYS A 182 -4.06 24.64 -11.94
CA LYS A 182 -5.18 23.69 -12.00
C LYS A 182 -5.40 23.23 -13.44
N ILE A 183 -5.62 21.95 -13.62
CA ILE A 183 -6.06 21.37 -14.89
C ILE A 183 -7.53 21.77 -15.09
N PRO A 184 -7.89 22.44 -16.20
CA PRO A 184 -9.27 22.80 -16.50
C PRO A 184 -10.19 21.58 -16.60
N THR A 185 -11.44 21.71 -16.18
CA THR A 185 -12.42 20.61 -16.10
C THR A 185 -12.60 19.85 -17.42
N VAL A 186 -12.52 20.56 -18.56
CA VAL A 186 -12.63 19.96 -19.90
C VAL A 186 -11.57 18.87 -20.11
N TYR A 187 -10.34 19.12 -19.67
CA TYR A 187 -9.24 18.16 -19.78
C TYR A 187 -9.26 17.10 -18.69
N LEU A 188 -9.95 17.34 -17.57
CA LEU A 188 -10.14 16.33 -16.52
C LEU A 188 -11.19 15.27 -16.86
N MET A 189 -12.17 15.58 -17.72
CA MET A 189 -13.31 14.71 -17.97
C MET A 189 -12.92 13.26 -18.37
N PRO A 190 -11.94 13.03 -19.27
CA PRO A 190 -11.49 11.67 -19.58
C PRO A 190 -10.87 10.96 -18.36
N PHE A 191 -10.03 11.65 -17.58
CA PHE A 191 -9.43 11.08 -16.37
C PHE A 191 -10.50 10.75 -15.32
N SER A 192 -11.52 11.59 -15.17
CA SER A 192 -12.66 11.35 -14.28
C SER A 192 -13.50 10.14 -14.68
N PHE A 193 -13.56 9.81 -15.97
CA PHE A 193 -14.22 8.58 -16.42
C PHE A 193 -13.38 7.36 -16.06
N VAL A 194 -12.08 7.38 -16.39
CA VAL A 194 -11.15 6.27 -16.15
C VAL A 194 -10.94 6.01 -14.66
N SER A 195 -10.88 7.06 -13.83
CA SER A 195 -10.67 6.95 -12.38
C SER A 195 -11.81 6.23 -11.65
N LYS A 196 -13.05 6.31 -12.16
CA LYS A 196 -14.21 5.61 -11.58
C LYS A 196 -14.06 4.10 -11.59
N ALA A 197 -13.31 3.54 -12.53
CA ALA A 197 -13.05 2.10 -12.59
C ALA A 197 -12.01 1.64 -11.55
N ASN A 198 -11.21 2.56 -10.99
CA ASN A 198 -10.04 2.22 -10.19
C ASN A 198 -10.37 1.38 -8.95
N SER A 199 -11.39 1.80 -8.18
CA SER A 199 -11.75 1.10 -6.95
C SER A 199 -12.23 -0.32 -7.23
N PHE A 200 -13.13 -0.49 -8.20
CA PHE A 200 -13.61 -1.81 -8.61
C PHE A 200 -12.47 -2.71 -9.07
N LEU A 201 -11.66 -2.25 -10.04
CA LEU A 201 -10.57 -3.06 -10.59
C LEU A 201 -9.54 -3.45 -9.52
N SER A 202 -9.21 -2.54 -8.59
CA SER A 202 -8.24 -2.82 -7.54
C SER A 202 -8.74 -3.87 -6.55
N LEU A 203 -10.00 -3.76 -6.12
CA LEU A 203 -10.64 -4.74 -5.23
C LEU A 203 -10.83 -6.08 -5.94
N PHE A 204 -11.16 -6.06 -7.24
CA PHE A 204 -11.26 -7.26 -8.05
C PHE A 204 -9.89 -7.95 -8.22
N MET A 205 -8.83 -7.18 -8.50
CA MET A 205 -7.44 -7.67 -8.57
C MET A 205 -7.01 -8.35 -7.27
N ILE A 206 -7.37 -7.77 -6.11
CA ILE A 206 -7.10 -8.36 -4.79
C ILE A 206 -7.76 -9.75 -4.66
N GLY A 207 -9.02 -9.88 -5.09
CA GLY A 207 -9.70 -11.18 -5.13
C GLY A 207 -9.02 -12.21 -6.05
N LEU A 208 -8.49 -11.77 -7.19
CA LEU A 208 -7.74 -12.63 -8.11
C LEU A 208 -6.38 -13.06 -7.53
N PHE A 209 -5.68 -12.19 -6.81
CA PHE A 209 -4.40 -12.52 -6.17
C PHE A 209 -4.54 -13.36 -4.91
N MET A 210 -5.71 -13.39 -4.29
CA MET A 210 -5.95 -14.13 -3.06
C MET A 210 -5.63 -15.62 -3.20
N GLN A 211 -4.50 -16.05 -2.65
CA GLN A 211 -4.12 -17.46 -2.61
C GLN A 211 -4.44 -18.04 -1.24
N ILE A 212 -5.01 -19.25 -1.23
CA ILE A 212 -5.17 -20.06 -0.03
C ILE A 212 -4.24 -21.25 -0.18
N THR A 213 -2.95 -21.02 0.09
CA THR A 213 -1.89 -22.04 0.03
C THR A 213 -1.43 -22.35 1.45
N PHE A 214 -1.97 -23.44 2.02
CA PHE A 214 -1.59 -23.91 3.35
C PHE A 214 -0.37 -24.81 3.28
N LYS A 215 0.83 -24.26 3.43
CA LYS A 215 2.00 -25.03 3.88
C LYS A 215 2.07 -24.92 5.40
N LYS A 216 2.00 -26.04 6.11
CA LYS A 216 2.08 -26.05 7.60
C LYS A 216 3.40 -25.45 8.08
N ASP A 217 4.46 -25.67 7.32
CA ASP A 217 5.78 -25.10 7.54
C ASP A 217 5.76 -23.60 7.26
N GLY A 218 5.88 -22.79 8.32
CA GLY A 218 5.94 -21.33 8.22
C GLY A 218 4.70 -20.56 8.70
N LEU A 219 3.60 -21.23 9.05
CA LEU A 219 2.39 -20.56 9.58
C LEU A 219 2.65 -19.83 10.90
N ALA A 220 3.44 -20.42 11.81
CA ALA A 220 3.80 -19.77 13.07
C ALA A 220 4.65 -18.51 12.86
N VAL A 221 5.52 -18.50 11.83
CA VAL A 221 6.30 -17.32 11.47
C VAL A 221 5.38 -16.25 10.89
N LEU A 222 4.51 -16.62 9.95
CA LEU A 222 3.54 -15.73 9.32
C LEU A 222 2.58 -15.09 10.35
N GLY A 223 2.04 -15.88 11.27
CA GLY A 223 1.19 -15.38 12.35
C GLY A 223 1.90 -14.36 13.22
N ARG A 224 3.18 -14.60 13.58
CA ARG A 224 4.01 -13.62 14.32
C ARG A 224 4.25 -12.35 13.51
N VAL A 225 4.60 -12.45 12.24
CA VAL A 225 4.84 -11.29 11.36
C VAL A 225 3.59 -10.40 11.27
N LEU A 226 2.42 -10.99 11.01
CA LEU A 226 1.17 -10.24 10.95
C LEU A 226 0.80 -9.65 12.32
N ALA A 227 0.94 -10.41 13.40
CA ALA A 227 0.69 -9.91 14.75
C ALA A 227 1.57 -8.69 15.06
N TYR A 228 2.88 -8.77 14.82
CA TYR A 228 3.79 -7.65 15.04
C TYR A 228 3.50 -6.47 14.12
N ARG A 229 3.20 -6.70 12.84
CA ARG A 229 2.82 -5.64 11.89
C ARG A 229 1.64 -4.83 12.44
N TYR A 230 0.57 -5.51 12.85
CA TYR A 230 -0.64 -4.83 13.30
C TYR A 230 -0.49 -4.23 14.70
N LEU A 231 0.26 -4.85 15.61
CA LEU A 231 0.60 -4.23 16.90
C LEU A 231 1.41 -2.95 16.73
N LEU A 232 2.42 -2.95 15.84
CA LEU A 232 3.20 -1.76 15.53
C LEU A 232 2.37 -0.70 14.80
N ALA A 233 1.46 -1.11 13.90
CA ALA A 233 0.51 -0.19 13.28
C ALA A 233 -0.39 0.48 14.32
N THR A 234 -0.94 -0.29 15.28
CA THR A 234 -1.74 0.24 16.39
C THR A 234 -0.95 1.21 17.26
N PHE A 235 0.33 0.90 17.54
CA PHE A 235 1.22 1.83 18.24
C PHE A 235 1.41 3.15 17.48
N LEU A 236 1.71 3.10 16.17
CA LEU A 236 1.86 4.30 15.34
C LEU A 236 0.55 5.09 15.24
N VAL A 237 -0.59 4.41 15.15
CA VAL A 237 -1.94 5.01 15.16
C VAL A 237 -2.17 5.77 16.47
N GLY A 238 -1.86 5.16 17.62
CA GLY A 238 -1.96 5.82 18.92
C GLY A 238 -1.07 7.07 18.99
N LEU A 239 0.17 6.97 18.50
CA LEU A 239 1.10 8.09 18.43
C LEU A 239 0.57 9.23 17.54
N VAL A 240 0.01 8.93 16.37
CA VAL A 240 -0.62 9.93 15.51
C VAL A 240 -1.84 10.56 16.17
N TYR A 241 -2.69 9.76 16.80
CA TYR A 241 -3.93 10.24 17.39
C TYR A 241 -3.69 11.14 18.60
N PHE A 242 -2.85 10.70 19.54
CA PHE A 242 -2.64 11.37 20.83
C PHE A 242 -1.51 12.40 20.83
N ILE A 243 -0.44 12.22 20.04
CA ILE A 243 0.77 13.06 20.12
C ILE A 243 0.84 14.07 18.99
N PHE A 244 0.52 13.68 17.76
CA PHE A 244 0.73 14.57 16.61
C PHE A 244 -0.35 15.67 16.55
N PRO A 245 0.04 16.95 16.37
CA PRO A 245 -0.89 18.08 16.35
C PRO A 245 -1.49 18.29 14.94
N PHE A 246 -2.02 17.23 14.34
CA PHE A 246 -2.68 17.31 13.04
C PHE A 246 -4.18 17.60 13.17
N GLU A 247 -4.74 18.24 12.15
CA GLU A 247 -6.19 18.36 11.98
C GLU A 247 -6.85 16.99 11.88
N HIS A 248 -8.11 16.91 12.30
CA HIS A 248 -8.86 15.66 12.39
C HIS A 248 -8.86 14.86 11.07
N GLN A 249 -9.01 15.54 9.94
CA GLN A 249 -9.02 14.91 8.62
C GLN A 249 -7.67 14.22 8.30
N ILE A 250 -6.54 14.83 8.64
CA ILE A 250 -5.21 14.24 8.42
C ILE A 250 -4.95 13.09 9.38
N LYS A 251 -5.39 13.20 10.65
CA LYS A 251 -5.34 12.09 11.60
C LYS A 251 -6.11 10.88 11.08
N LEU A 252 -7.34 11.09 10.61
CA LEU A 252 -8.16 10.03 10.01
C LEU A 252 -7.42 9.31 8.88
N VAL A 253 -6.81 10.07 7.96
CA VAL A 253 -6.03 9.50 6.86
C VAL A 253 -4.87 8.65 7.36
N LEU A 254 -4.06 9.21 8.26
CA LEU A 254 -2.90 8.51 8.81
C LEU A 254 -3.32 7.23 9.53
N MET A 255 -4.41 7.26 10.30
CA MET A 255 -4.93 6.07 10.96
C MET A 255 -5.34 4.99 9.96
N LEU A 256 -6.02 5.36 8.87
CA LEU A 256 -6.40 4.41 7.81
C LEU A 256 -5.17 3.84 7.11
N ILE A 257 -4.22 4.68 6.66
CA ILE A 257 -3.09 4.20 5.87
C ILE A 257 -2.11 3.35 6.68
N LEU A 258 -1.98 3.59 8.00
CA LEU A 258 -1.10 2.82 8.87
C LEU A 258 -1.55 1.36 9.03
N TYR A 259 -2.84 1.09 8.86
CA TYR A 259 -3.40 -0.26 8.85
C TYR A 259 -3.43 -0.92 7.49
N THR A 260 -2.86 -0.30 6.45
CA THR A 260 -2.88 -0.88 5.10
C THR A 260 -2.06 -2.16 5.01
N PRO A 261 -2.41 -3.04 4.04
CA PRO A 261 -1.76 -4.32 3.92
C PRO A 261 -0.32 -4.20 3.43
N ILE A 262 0.37 -5.33 3.46
CA ILE A 262 1.74 -5.46 2.98
C ILE A 262 1.80 -5.02 1.51
N SER A 263 2.82 -4.24 1.17
CA SER A 263 3.04 -3.80 -0.21
C SER A 263 3.37 -5.00 -1.10
N PHE A 264 2.74 -5.05 -2.27
CA PHE A 264 3.03 -6.08 -3.27
C PHE A 264 4.51 -6.08 -3.69
N LEU A 265 5.14 -4.90 -3.74
CA LEU A 265 6.56 -4.78 -4.08
C LEU A 265 7.47 -5.41 -3.03
N THR A 266 7.18 -5.21 -1.73
CA THR A 266 8.00 -5.82 -0.67
C THR A 266 7.79 -7.32 -0.59
N THR A 267 6.60 -7.82 -0.96
CA THR A 267 6.34 -9.25 -1.15
C THR A 267 7.25 -9.84 -2.25
N ILE A 268 7.35 -9.19 -3.41
CA ILE A 268 8.27 -9.63 -4.49
C ILE A 268 9.72 -9.57 -4.04
N GLN A 269 10.13 -8.51 -3.33
CA GLN A 269 11.50 -8.39 -2.85
C GLN A 269 11.83 -9.48 -1.82
N ALA A 270 10.88 -9.86 -0.97
CA ALA A 270 11.04 -10.97 -0.03
C ALA A 270 11.28 -12.30 -0.76
N THR A 271 10.56 -12.57 -1.86
CA THR A 271 10.76 -13.80 -2.64
C THR A 271 12.10 -13.81 -3.37
N GLN A 272 12.52 -12.68 -3.94
CA GLN A 272 13.85 -12.51 -4.54
C GLN A 272 14.99 -12.69 -3.53
N PHE A 273 14.77 -12.25 -2.28
CA PHE A 273 15.69 -12.46 -1.17
C PHE A 273 15.81 -13.95 -0.79
N GLY A 274 14.76 -14.74 -1.01
CA GLY A 274 14.75 -16.19 -0.80
C GLY A 274 13.68 -16.69 0.15
N VAL A 275 12.71 -15.86 0.52
CA VAL A 275 11.50 -16.29 1.25
C VAL A 275 10.63 -17.14 0.30
N ASP A 276 10.01 -18.20 0.82
CA ASP A 276 9.07 -19.02 0.05
C ASP A 276 7.93 -18.15 -0.53
N GLU A 277 7.70 -18.28 -1.83
CA GLU A 277 6.71 -17.49 -2.57
C GLU A 277 5.28 -17.70 -2.03
N GLY A 278 4.94 -18.93 -1.65
CA GLY A 278 3.66 -19.25 -1.05
C GLY A 278 3.49 -18.56 0.31
N GLN A 279 4.53 -18.56 1.14
CA GLN A 279 4.51 -17.88 2.44
C GLN A 279 4.36 -16.36 2.31
N ALA A 280 5.13 -15.73 1.42
CA ALA A 280 5.07 -14.29 1.19
C ALA A 280 3.72 -13.87 0.57
N GLY A 281 3.24 -14.62 -0.44
CA GLY A 281 1.95 -14.40 -1.07
C GLY A 281 0.76 -14.56 -0.11
N PHE A 282 0.83 -15.57 0.78
CA PHE A 282 -0.20 -15.79 1.79
C PHE A 282 -0.19 -14.68 2.85
N ALA A 283 0.98 -14.22 3.31
CA ALA A 283 1.07 -13.07 4.22
C ALA A 283 0.44 -11.82 3.63
N SER A 284 0.78 -11.51 2.37
CA SER A 284 0.20 -10.39 1.63
C SER A 284 -1.32 -10.52 1.53
N SER A 285 -1.84 -11.68 1.13
CA SER A 285 -3.28 -11.93 0.99
C SER A 285 -4.03 -11.81 2.32
N LEU A 286 -3.52 -12.42 3.38
CA LEU A 286 -4.16 -12.38 4.70
C LEU A 286 -4.12 -10.97 5.30
N SER A 287 -3.02 -10.22 5.07
CA SER A 287 -2.94 -8.82 5.48
C SER A 287 -4.01 -7.96 4.81
N MET A 288 -4.39 -8.23 3.54
CA MET A 288 -5.46 -7.46 2.87
C MET A 288 -6.80 -7.59 3.59
N PHE A 289 -7.14 -8.79 4.07
CA PHE A 289 -8.36 -9.01 4.86
C PHE A 289 -8.32 -8.33 6.21
N ILE A 290 -7.23 -8.50 6.96
CA ILE A 290 -7.09 -7.87 8.29
C ILE A 290 -7.18 -6.35 8.13
N SER A 291 -6.49 -5.79 7.14
CA SER A 291 -6.49 -4.35 6.84
C SER A 291 -7.87 -3.85 6.46
N LEU A 292 -8.60 -4.56 5.59
CA LEU A 292 -9.96 -4.20 5.21
C LEU A 292 -10.88 -4.11 6.43
N THR A 293 -10.80 -5.10 7.32
CA THR A 293 -11.60 -5.14 8.57
C THR A 293 -11.23 -4.00 9.49
N LEU A 294 -9.94 -3.77 9.75
CA LEU A 294 -9.46 -2.72 10.64
C LEU A 294 -9.76 -1.31 10.11
N MET A 295 -9.53 -1.07 8.82
CA MET A 295 -9.86 0.21 8.19
C MET A 295 -11.36 0.46 8.20
N SER A 296 -12.19 -0.56 7.90
CA SER A 296 -13.65 -0.42 7.99
C SER A 296 -14.11 -0.13 9.42
N ALA A 297 -13.51 -0.78 10.42
CA ALA A 297 -13.80 -0.50 11.83
C ALA A 297 -13.46 0.95 12.22
N ILE A 298 -12.32 1.48 11.75
CA ILE A 298 -11.97 2.89 11.97
C ILE A 298 -13.03 3.81 11.38
N VAL A 299 -13.46 3.56 10.14
CA VAL A 299 -14.48 4.39 9.49
C VAL A 299 -15.84 4.32 10.23
N LEU A 300 -16.15 3.19 10.88
CA LEU A 300 -17.39 3.05 11.67
C LEU A 300 -17.32 3.71 13.05
N LEU A 301 -16.12 3.84 13.62
CA LEU A 301 -15.91 4.45 14.94
C LEU A 301 -15.79 5.99 14.89
N ILE A 302 -15.71 6.55 13.69
CA ILE A 302 -15.65 8.00 13.42
C ILE A 302 -17.01 8.47 12.90
#